data_AF-A0A4D4KUR2-F1
#
_entry.id   AF-A0A4D4KUR2-F1
#
_cell.length_a   1.000
_cell.length_b   1.000
_cell.length_c   1.000
_cell.angle_alpha   90.00
_cell.angle_beta   90.00
_cell.angle_gamma   90.00
#
_symmetry.space_group_name_H-M   'P 1'
#
loop_
_entity.id
_entity.type
_entity.pdbx_description
1 polymer ?
#
loop_
_entity_poly.entity_id
_entity_poly.type
_entity_poly.pdbx_seq_one_letter_code
_entity_poly.pdbx_strand_id
1 'polypeptide(L)'
;MRDLTRRTALTIAAGTVTASAVSNAATAAADAPAPRRPTASGAGPALRTALVTRVTPRNNWRVTAVAIHYANPIDPRGGVIPPSAFQVTAGLGRQSAARTVTRVYPNTAAGTDDHHTPGRPGRYLIIELDPNDPNAQASGTDPLPLHRAYAIRQVADVRTPDGDLVLAAGPLAIRNDDVITPVVDDFTAGSFTDSTGFELAFRLHQPEGFVRRPGAATRYPLVVTLHGGGEVADNNMTQLTANRVAVTFAKPERQRRHPAFVLAPQIPLPAPWTDPTVRTGRTPGSGRRWSNSSTPSPHSAPSTRIGSISSACHRAGEASSTCSRGAPTPSPQPWPPPAGATRPPWAGSHTSRSGPITPSTTRWSPTARDGSESPAPGR
;
A
#
# COMPACT_ATOMS: atom_id res chain seq x y z
N MET A 1 22.96 -53.23 -40.70
CA MET A 1 24.10 -52.30 -40.56
C MET A 1 24.60 -52.34 -39.12
N ARG A 2 25.61 -53.18 -38.86
CA ARG A 2 26.40 -53.18 -37.62
C ARG A 2 27.81 -53.65 -38.02
N ASP A 3 28.74 -52.71 -38.14
CA ASP A 3 30.15 -52.97 -38.40
C ASP A 3 31.00 -52.65 -37.16
N LEU A 4 31.58 -53.72 -36.61
CA LEU A 4 33.00 -53.98 -36.37
C LEU A 4 33.97 -52.87 -35.84
N THR A 5 34.59 -53.23 -34.70
CA THR A 5 36.06 -53.18 -34.37
C THR A 5 36.71 -51.81 -34.10
N ARG A 6 37.80 -51.65 -33.32
CA ARG A 6 38.77 -52.48 -32.59
C ARG A 6 39.59 -51.50 -31.73
N ARG A 7 40.04 -51.88 -30.52
CA ARG A 7 41.48 -52.00 -30.21
C ARG A 7 41.72 -52.56 -28.81
N THR A 8 42.68 -53.47 -28.79
CA THR A 8 43.13 -54.36 -27.73
C THR A 8 44.54 -53.96 -27.32
N ALA A 9 44.89 -54.07 -26.04
CA ALA A 9 46.18 -54.52 -25.50
C ALA A 9 45.97 -54.76 -23.98
N LEU A 10 45.97 -56.00 -23.44
CA LEU A 10 47.11 -56.87 -23.07
C LEU A 10 48.10 -56.11 -22.15
N THR A 11 48.51 -56.55 -20.94
CA THR A 11 48.98 -57.89 -20.53
C THR A 11 49.34 -57.88 -19.01
N ILE A 12 49.00 -58.95 -18.25
CA ILE A 12 49.76 -59.69 -17.17
C ILE A 12 50.34 -58.86 -15.97
N ALA A 13 50.31 -59.23 -14.68
CA ALA A 13 50.44 -60.51 -13.99
C ALA A 13 49.92 -60.45 -12.54
N ALA A 14 49.71 -61.64 -11.96
CA ALA A 14 49.42 -61.90 -10.56
C ALA A 14 50.60 -61.58 -9.61
N GLY A 15 50.28 -61.24 -8.35
CA GLY A 15 51.23 -61.17 -7.24
C GLY A 15 50.50 -61.14 -5.91
N THR A 16 50.80 -62.11 -5.05
CA THR A 16 50.15 -62.44 -3.78
C THR A 16 50.46 -61.48 -2.62
N VAL A 17 49.54 -61.51 -1.65
CA VAL A 17 49.42 -60.86 -0.33
C VAL A 17 50.72 -60.72 0.48
N THR A 18 50.91 -59.56 1.10
CA THR A 18 51.39 -59.44 2.50
C THR A 18 50.76 -58.23 3.17
N ALA A 19 49.97 -58.48 4.23
CA ALA A 19 49.46 -57.44 5.12
C ALA A 19 50.58 -56.97 6.05
N SER A 20 50.85 -55.67 6.06
CA SER A 20 51.66 -55.02 7.10
C SER A 20 50.75 -54.17 7.95
N ALA A 21 50.49 -54.65 9.16
CA ALA A 21 49.83 -53.88 10.20
C ALA A 21 50.73 -52.70 10.59
N VAL A 22 50.21 -51.48 10.43
CA VAL A 22 50.85 -50.28 10.98
C VAL A 22 50.14 -49.98 12.29
N SER A 23 50.78 -50.35 13.38
CA SER A 23 50.46 -49.92 14.73
C SER A 23 50.80 -48.44 14.85
N ASN A 24 49.79 -47.56 14.94
CA ASN A 24 49.99 -46.22 15.49
C ASN A 24 49.33 -46.16 16.87
N ALA A 25 50.21 -46.09 17.86
CA ALA A 25 49.90 -45.87 19.25
C ALA A 25 49.06 -44.60 19.44
N ALA A 26 48.04 -44.72 20.28
CA ALA A 26 47.32 -43.60 20.83
C ALA A 26 48.22 -42.85 21.81
N THR A 27 48.48 -41.57 21.53
CA THR A 27 48.82 -40.58 22.57
C THR A 27 47.71 -39.55 22.61
N ALA A 28 47.05 -39.52 23.76
CA ALA A 28 45.99 -38.60 24.13
C ALA A 28 46.41 -37.14 23.92
N ALA A 29 45.72 -36.43 23.04
CA ALA A 29 45.63 -34.98 23.10
C ALA A 29 44.32 -34.64 23.80
N ALA A 30 44.46 -33.81 24.84
CA ALA A 30 43.44 -33.42 25.78
C ALA A 30 42.14 -32.94 25.11
N ASP A 31 41.05 -33.29 25.77
CA ASP A 31 39.68 -32.88 25.53
C ASP A 31 39.55 -31.35 25.69
N ALA A 32 39.93 -30.62 24.64
CA ALA A 32 39.56 -29.23 24.49
C ALA A 32 38.10 -29.21 24.01
N PRO A 33 37.16 -28.53 24.69
CA PRO A 33 35.80 -28.44 24.20
C PRO A 33 35.86 -27.82 22.81
N ALA A 34 35.37 -28.55 21.81
CA ALA A 34 35.26 -28.05 20.45
C ALA A 34 34.62 -26.65 20.52
N PRO A 35 35.18 -25.64 19.82
CA PRO A 35 34.56 -24.32 19.80
C PRO A 35 33.11 -24.52 19.40
N ARG A 36 32.20 -24.12 20.29
CA ARG A 36 30.76 -24.20 20.06
C ARG A 36 30.53 -23.59 18.69
N ARG A 37 30.16 -24.42 17.70
CA ARG A 37 29.75 -23.93 16.39
C ARG A 37 28.73 -22.83 16.68
N PRO A 38 28.94 -21.57 16.24
CA PRO A 38 27.98 -20.52 16.45
C PRO A 38 26.64 -21.09 15.98
N THR A 39 25.71 -21.31 16.91
CA THR A 39 24.35 -21.62 16.53
C THR A 39 23.92 -20.42 15.72
N ALA A 40 23.79 -20.59 14.41
CA ALA A 40 23.42 -19.53 13.51
C ALA A 40 22.05 -19.00 13.95
N SER A 41 22.06 -17.97 14.79
CA SER A 41 20.89 -17.18 15.15
C SER A 41 20.60 -16.24 13.98
N GLY A 42 20.41 -16.84 12.80
CA GLY A 42 19.96 -16.16 11.61
C GLY A 42 18.44 -16.15 11.55
N ALA A 43 17.89 -15.15 10.87
CA ALA A 43 16.45 -15.04 10.62
C ALA A 43 15.81 -16.27 9.92
N GLY A 44 16.61 -17.24 9.46
CA GLY A 44 16.13 -18.38 8.69
C GLY A 44 15.79 -17.98 7.25
N PRO A 45 15.09 -18.83 6.48
CA PRO A 45 14.69 -18.49 5.13
C PRO A 45 13.62 -17.39 5.11
N ALA A 46 13.63 -16.59 4.05
CA ALA A 46 12.50 -15.73 3.72
C ALA A 46 11.31 -16.60 3.28
N LEU A 47 10.14 -16.35 3.86
CA LEU A 47 8.91 -17.11 3.64
C LEU A 47 7.99 -16.43 2.62
N ARG A 48 7.87 -15.11 2.71
CA ARG A 48 7.04 -14.27 1.82
C ARG A 48 7.63 -12.88 1.69
N THR A 49 7.42 -12.26 0.55
CA THR A 49 7.83 -10.87 0.33
C THR A 49 6.68 -10.05 -0.23
N ALA A 50 6.37 -8.94 0.41
CA ALA A 50 5.34 -8.01 -0.03
C ALA A 50 5.95 -6.65 -0.37
N LEU A 51 5.43 -6.00 -1.40
CA LEU A 51 5.62 -4.56 -1.58
C LEU A 51 4.68 -3.81 -0.64
N VAL A 52 5.16 -2.74 -0.03
CA VAL A 52 4.33 -1.81 0.73
C VAL A 52 4.18 -0.55 -0.11
N THR A 53 2.94 -0.19 -0.40
CA THR A 53 2.61 1.02 -1.16
C THR A 53 1.94 2.06 -0.27
N ARG A 54 2.04 3.33 -0.65
CA ARG A 54 1.44 4.45 0.10
C ARG A 54 0.92 5.49 -0.88
N VAL A 55 -0.20 6.11 -0.55
CA VAL A 55 -0.67 7.31 -1.24
C VAL A 55 0.09 8.52 -0.65
N THR A 56 1.13 8.96 -1.34
CA THR A 56 2.07 9.96 -0.88
C THR A 56 1.58 11.38 -1.13
N PRO A 57 2.14 12.37 -0.40
CA PRO A 57 1.77 13.75 -0.60
C PRO A 57 2.04 14.32 -1.98
N ARG A 58 3.17 13.92 -2.55
CA ARG A 58 3.62 14.27 -3.88
C ARG A 58 3.63 12.97 -4.66
N ASN A 59 3.03 12.97 -5.85
CA ASN A 59 3.07 11.84 -6.78
C ASN A 59 2.20 10.63 -6.42
N ASN A 60 1.30 10.76 -5.43
CA ASN A 60 0.19 9.84 -5.11
C ASN A 60 0.64 8.39 -4.84
N TRP A 61 0.06 7.37 -5.49
CA TRP A 61 0.30 5.98 -5.11
C TRP A 61 1.69 5.46 -5.52
N ARG A 62 2.54 5.17 -4.53
CA ARG A 62 3.95 4.80 -4.69
C ARG A 62 4.30 3.54 -3.91
N VAL A 63 5.20 2.71 -4.43
CA VAL A 63 5.89 1.64 -3.72
C VAL A 63 6.98 2.26 -2.85
N THR A 64 6.78 2.24 -1.53
CA THR A 64 7.62 2.93 -0.54
C THR A 64 8.46 2.00 0.32
N ALA A 65 8.15 0.71 0.34
CA ALA A 65 8.99 -0.26 1.02
C ALA A 65 8.81 -1.69 0.46
N VAL A 66 9.70 -2.57 0.87
CA VAL A 66 9.55 -4.03 0.80
C VAL A 66 9.46 -4.57 2.21
N ALA A 67 8.54 -5.48 2.47
CA ALA A 67 8.45 -6.24 3.71
C ALA A 67 8.75 -7.72 3.43
N ILE A 68 9.84 -8.23 4.00
CA ILE A 68 10.24 -9.64 3.89
C ILE A 68 9.89 -10.34 5.20
N HIS A 69 9.04 -11.36 5.14
CA HIS A 69 8.70 -12.20 6.27
C HIS A 69 9.71 -13.35 6.39
N TYR A 70 10.38 -13.45 7.52
CA TYR A 70 11.35 -14.49 7.83
C TYR A 70 10.78 -15.52 8.80
N ALA A 71 11.33 -16.74 8.78
CA ALA A 71 10.91 -17.81 9.69
C ALA A 71 11.18 -17.49 11.16
N ASN A 72 12.32 -16.88 11.46
CA ASN A 72 12.74 -16.49 12.80
C ASN A 72 12.75 -14.97 12.97
N PRO A 73 12.54 -14.46 14.20
CA PRO A 73 12.70 -13.04 14.48
C PRO A 73 14.12 -12.55 14.16
N ILE A 74 14.18 -11.32 13.63
CA ILE A 74 15.40 -10.57 13.40
C ILE A 74 15.59 -9.65 14.60
N ASP A 75 16.73 -9.77 15.26
CA ASP A 75 17.12 -8.90 16.36
C ASP A 75 18.58 -8.45 16.18
N PRO A 76 18.83 -7.19 15.79
CA PRO A 76 20.18 -6.67 15.65
C PRO A 76 20.85 -6.32 16.99
N ARG A 77 20.17 -6.54 18.13
CA ARG A 77 20.66 -6.26 19.50
C ARG A 77 21.19 -4.84 19.67
N GLY A 78 20.41 -3.87 19.21
CA GLY A 78 20.77 -2.45 19.22
C GLY A 78 21.65 -2.00 18.05
N GLY A 79 22.11 -2.93 17.20
CA GLY A 79 22.78 -2.60 15.94
C GLY A 79 21.85 -1.96 14.92
N VAL A 80 22.42 -1.14 14.03
CA VAL A 80 21.72 -0.57 12.87
C VAL A 80 21.98 -1.45 11.65
N ILE A 81 20.92 -1.79 10.92
CA ILE A 81 21.07 -2.51 9.65
C ILE A 81 21.39 -1.49 8.56
N PRO A 82 22.57 -1.54 7.91
CA PRO A 82 22.95 -0.54 6.93
C PRO A 82 22.13 -0.70 5.64
N PRO A 83 21.56 0.39 5.08
CA PRO A 83 20.86 0.35 3.79
C PRO A 83 21.69 -0.25 2.66
N SER A 84 23.02 -0.04 2.68
CA SER A 84 23.97 -0.56 1.71
C SER A 84 24.08 -2.09 1.68
N ALA A 85 23.59 -2.80 2.71
CA ALA A 85 23.52 -4.25 2.70
C ALA A 85 22.45 -4.79 1.74
N PHE A 86 21.58 -3.93 1.20
CA PHE A 86 20.49 -4.32 0.32
C PHE A 86 20.50 -3.54 -0.98
N GLN A 87 20.22 -4.24 -2.07
CA GLN A 87 19.98 -3.65 -3.38
C GLN A 87 18.58 -4.04 -3.84
N VAL A 88 17.82 -3.05 -4.30
CA VAL A 88 16.47 -3.25 -4.81
C VAL A 88 16.38 -2.75 -6.24
N THR A 89 15.78 -3.55 -7.11
CA THR A 89 15.56 -3.22 -8.52
C THR A 89 14.10 -3.44 -8.87
N ALA A 90 13.47 -2.45 -9.52
CA ALA A 90 12.09 -2.49 -9.95
C ALA A 90 12.01 -2.64 -11.47
N GLY A 91 11.45 -3.76 -11.93
CA GLY A 91 11.14 -4.05 -13.32
C GLY A 91 9.66 -3.84 -13.62
N LEU A 92 9.35 -2.83 -14.44
CA LEU A 92 8.00 -2.55 -14.91
C LEU A 92 8.00 -2.62 -16.45
N GLY A 93 7.34 -3.64 -17.00
CA GLY A 93 7.38 -3.91 -18.44
C GLY A 93 8.80 -4.23 -18.91
N ARG A 94 9.30 -3.48 -19.91
CA ARG A 94 10.66 -3.64 -20.45
C ARG A 94 11.72 -2.79 -19.73
N GLN A 95 11.31 -1.95 -18.78
CA GLN A 95 12.20 -1.03 -18.09
C GLN A 95 12.53 -1.57 -16.71
N SER A 96 13.80 -1.45 -16.34
CA SER A 96 14.29 -1.79 -15.01
C SER A 96 15.06 -0.62 -14.45
N ALA A 97 14.83 -0.30 -13.17
CA ALA A 97 15.51 0.78 -12.49
C ALA A 97 15.93 0.34 -11.09
N ALA A 98 17.10 0.82 -10.64
CA ALA A 98 17.49 0.69 -9.25
C ALA A 98 16.55 1.51 -8.37
N ARG A 99 16.28 1.01 -7.17
CA ARG A 99 15.56 1.72 -6.12
C ARG A 99 16.53 2.04 -4.99
N THR A 100 16.50 3.28 -4.54
CA THR A 100 17.31 3.82 -3.46
C THR A 100 16.75 3.30 -2.14
N VAL A 101 17.54 2.50 -1.42
CA VAL A 101 17.19 2.04 -0.07
C VAL A 101 17.54 3.12 0.95
N THR A 102 16.56 3.57 1.72
CA THR A 102 16.73 4.70 2.65
C THR A 102 16.89 4.23 4.10
N ARG A 103 16.13 3.22 4.52
CA ARG A 103 16.16 2.65 5.87
C ARG A 103 15.91 1.14 5.81
N VAL A 104 16.55 0.40 6.72
CA VAL A 104 16.31 -1.03 6.88
C VAL A 104 16.20 -1.35 8.37
N TYR A 105 15.14 -2.05 8.77
CA TYR A 105 14.91 -2.39 10.18
C TYR A 105 13.96 -3.58 10.33
N PRO A 106 14.07 -4.34 11.43
CA PRO A 106 13.10 -5.37 11.76
C PRO A 106 11.78 -4.76 12.26
N ASN A 107 10.68 -5.48 12.10
CA ASN A 107 9.37 -5.11 12.61
C ASN A 107 8.52 -6.36 12.92
N THR A 108 7.47 -6.20 13.73
CA THR A 108 6.50 -7.26 14.02
C THR A 108 5.37 -7.34 12.99
N ALA A 109 5.27 -6.38 12.08
CA ALA A 109 4.24 -6.31 11.05
C ALA A 109 4.84 -5.94 9.68
N ALA A 110 4.15 -6.30 8.60
CA ALA A 110 4.52 -6.01 7.22
C ALA A 110 4.21 -4.55 6.83
N GLY A 111 4.78 -3.59 7.55
CA GLY A 111 4.52 -2.18 7.35
C GLY A 111 5.66 -1.30 7.83
N THR A 112 5.73 -0.10 7.25
CA THR A 112 6.68 0.94 7.63
C THR A 112 6.38 1.50 9.01
N ASP A 113 7.42 1.97 9.68
CA ASP A 113 7.40 2.66 10.94
C ASP A 113 7.76 4.14 10.73
N ASP A 114 6.80 5.03 10.99
CA ASP A 114 6.96 6.48 10.80
C ASP A 114 7.65 7.16 12.00
N HIS A 115 8.05 6.41 13.04
CA HIS A 115 8.86 6.97 14.15
C HIS A 115 10.27 7.37 13.68
N HIS A 116 10.88 8.32 14.40
CA HIS A 116 12.24 8.81 14.13
C HIS A 116 13.28 7.69 14.20
N THR A 117 13.14 6.79 15.17
CA THR A 117 13.95 5.59 15.33
C THR A 117 13.06 4.38 15.04
N PRO A 118 12.99 3.93 13.78
CA PRO A 118 12.02 2.92 13.37
C PRO A 118 12.44 1.52 13.79
N GLY A 119 11.44 0.65 13.93
CA GLY A 119 11.65 -0.78 14.02
C GLY A 119 11.78 -1.31 15.43
N ARG A 120 11.63 -2.64 15.52
CA ARG A 120 11.69 -3.43 16.75
C ARG A 120 11.92 -4.88 16.37
N PRO A 121 12.55 -5.70 17.24
CA PRO A 121 12.75 -7.11 16.95
C PRO A 121 11.45 -7.80 16.52
N GLY A 122 11.53 -8.59 15.45
CA GLY A 122 10.35 -9.16 14.84
C GLY A 122 10.66 -9.94 13.56
N ARG A 123 9.65 -10.61 13.01
CA ARG A 123 9.81 -11.52 11.86
C ARG A 123 9.79 -10.83 10.50
N TYR A 124 9.52 -9.53 10.44
CA TYR A 124 9.54 -8.79 9.20
C TYR A 124 10.82 -7.96 9.11
N LEU A 125 11.51 -8.02 7.97
CA LEU A 125 12.50 -7.01 7.60
C LEU A 125 11.81 -5.98 6.70
N ILE A 126 11.83 -4.73 7.11
CA ILE A 126 11.31 -3.61 6.33
C ILE A 126 12.47 -2.91 5.66
N ILE A 127 12.39 -2.77 4.34
CA ILE A 127 13.36 -2.08 3.50
C ILE A 127 12.64 -0.90 2.86
N GLU A 128 12.84 0.31 3.38
CA GLU A 128 12.23 1.51 2.83
C GLU A 128 12.95 2.00 1.58
N LEU A 129 12.17 2.50 0.64
CA LEU A 129 12.60 2.93 -0.68
C LEU A 129 12.24 4.40 -0.92
N ASP A 130 13.06 5.13 -1.66
CA ASP A 130 12.74 6.51 -2.02
C ASP A 130 11.51 6.55 -2.96
N PRO A 131 10.41 7.23 -2.58
CA PRO A 131 9.21 7.32 -3.42
C PRO A 131 9.40 8.14 -4.71
N ASN A 132 10.52 8.86 -4.86
CA ASN A 132 10.80 9.70 -6.01
C ASN A 132 11.65 9.00 -7.09
N ASP A 133 12.16 7.81 -6.82
CA ASP A 133 12.91 7.03 -7.79
C ASP A 133 12.07 6.71 -9.05
N PRO A 134 12.73 6.47 -10.19
CA PRO A 134 12.10 5.78 -11.32
C PRO A 134 11.45 4.46 -10.89
N ASN A 135 10.33 4.11 -11.53
CA ASN A 135 9.55 2.91 -11.23
C ASN A 135 8.98 2.84 -9.79
N ALA A 136 8.97 3.94 -9.04
CA ALA A 136 8.32 4.00 -7.73
C ALA A 136 6.79 4.06 -7.80
N GLN A 137 6.20 4.42 -8.94
CA GLN A 137 4.74 4.47 -9.10
C GLN A 137 4.08 3.08 -8.98
N ALA A 138 2.92 3.04 -8.32
CA ALA A 138 2.06 1.86 -8.25
C ALA A 138 0.90 1.92 -9.27
N SER A 139 0.70 3.05 -9.94
CA SER A 139 -0.29 3.22 -10.99
C SER A 139 0.21 4.10 -12.14
N GLY A 140 -0.34 3.87 -13.33
CA GLY A 140 -0.40 4.82 -14.44
C GLY A 140 -1.82 5.37 -14.54
N THR A 141 -2.48 5.15 -15.67
CA THR A 141 -3.95 5.28 -15.79
C THR A 141 -4.65 4.30 -14.86
N ASP A 142 -4.16 3.06 -14.83
CA ASP A 142 -4.64 1.96 -14.00
C ASP A 142 -3.56 1.48 -13.02
N PRO A 143 -3.92 0.70 -11.99
CA PRO A 143 -2.97 -0.01 -11.15
C PRO A 143 -1.96 -0.81 -11.99
N LEU A 144 -0.68 -0.72 -11.65
CA LEU A 144 0.37 -1.43 -12.35
C LEU A 144 0.45 -2.91 -11.91
N PRO A 145 0.87 -3.81 -12.81
CA PRO A 145 1.07 -5.22 -12.47
C PRO A 145 2.36 -5.39 -11.65
N LEU A 146 2.24 -5.24 -10.33
CA LEU A 146 3.39 -5.25 -9.42
C LEU A 146 3.83 -6.66 -8.96
N HIS A 147 3.14 -7.72 -9.38
CA HIS A 147 3.52 -9.09 -9.02
C HIS A 147 4.91 -9.43 -9.57
N ARG A 148 5.83 -9.84 -8.69
CA ARG A 148 7.25 -10.16 -8.99
C ARG A 148 8.03 -9.02 -9.66
N ALA A 149 7.50 -7.80 -9.66
CA ALA A 149 8.10 -6.65 -10.31
C ALA A 149 9.43 -6.24 -9.65
N TYR A 150 9.63 -6.54 -8.36
CA TYR A 150 10.80 -6.11 -7.61
C TYR A 150 11.72 -7.29 -7.31
N ALA A 151 13.03 -7.07 -7.44
CA ALA A 151 14.10 -7.96 -7.00
C ALA A 151 14.86 -7.31 -5.85
N ILE A 152 15.04 -8.06 -4.76
CA ILE A 152 15.75 -7.65 -3.56
C ILE A 152 16.94 -8.59 -3.37
N ARG A 153 18.15 -8.04 -3.30
CA ARG A 153 19.37 -8.79 -3.05
C ARG A 153 20.06 -8.28 -1.79
N GLN A 154 20.37 -9.19 -0.87
CA GLN A 154 21.22 -8.89 0.27
C GLN A 154 22.68 -9.10 -0.14
N VAL A 155 23.45 -8.01 -0.20
CA VAL A 155 24.82 -7.99 -0.74
C VAL A 155 25.90 -7.96 0.33
N ALA A 156 25.53 -7.78 1.60
CA ALA A 156 26.46 -7.81 2.74
C ALA A 156 25.84 -8.53 3.95
N ASP A 157 26.70 -9.16 4.76
CA ASP A 157 26.30 -9.71 6.04
C ASP A 157 25.84 -8.59 6.96
N VAL A 158 24.76 -8.84 7.69
CA VAL A 158 24.30 -7.99 8.79
C VAL A 158 24.68 -8.67 10.09
N ARG A 159 25.37 -7.93 10.96
CA ARG A 159 25.89 -8.42 12.24
C ARG A 159 25.43 -7.53 13.39
N THR A 160 25.37 -8.10 14.59
CA THR A 160 25.20 -7.32 15.83
C THR A 160 26.48 -6.50 16.13
N PRO A 161 26.43 -5.54 17.05
CA PRO A 161 27.62 -4.83 17.51
C PRO A 161 28.72 -5.77 18.05
N ASP A 162 28.32 -6.89 18.65
CA ASP A 162 29.23 -7.92 19.18
C ASP A 162 29.80 -8.86 18.09
N GLY A 163 29.37 -8.70 16.83
CA GLY A 163 29.85 -9.46 15.67
C GLY A 163 29.05 -10.70 15.32
N ASP A 164 27.98 -11.02 16.08
CA ASP A 164 27.10 -12.16 15.80
C ASP A 164 26.35 -11.95 14.48
N LEU A 165 26.24 -13.00 13.67
CA LEU A 165 25.53 -12.95 12.40
C LEU A 165 24.01 -12.88 12.61
N VAL A 166 23.36 -11.88 12.02
CA VAL A 166 21.90 -11.65 12.05
C VAL A 166 21.26 -12.07 10.73
N LEU A 167 21.81 -11.58 9.60
CA LEU A 167 21.38 -11.94 8.24
C LEU A 167 22.61 -12.21 7.38
N ALA A 168 22.63 -13.34 6.70
CA ALA A 168 23.72 -13.70 5.79
C ALA A 168 23.51 -13.11 4.39
N ALA A 169 24.57 -12.57 3.79
CA ALA A 169 24.54 -12.19 2.37
C ALA A 169 24.31 -13.41 1.47
N GLY A 170 23.73 -13.18 0.28
CA GLY A 170 23.52 -14.26 -0.68
C GLY A 170 23.41 -13.76 -2.12
N PRO A 171 23.76 -14.61 -3.11
CA PRO A 171 23.71 -14.22 -4.52
C PRO A 171 22.28 -14.18 -5.08
N LEU A 172 21.33 -14.82 -4.41
CA LEU A 172 19.96 -14.98 -4.89
C LEU A 172 19.13 -13.72 -4.60
N ALA A 173 18.41 -13.25 -5.63
CA ALA A 173 17.43 -12.19 -5.48
C ALA A 173 16.08 -12.78 -5.07
N ILE A 174 15.48 -12.20 -4.02
CA ILE A 174 14.10 -12.47 -3.61
C ILE A 174 13.17 -11.60 -4.46
N ARG A 175 12.07 -12.18 -4.95
CA ARG A 175 11.01 -11.46 -5.67
C ARG A 175 9.83 -11.25 -4.75
N ASN A 176 9.11 -10.14 -4.92
CA ASN A 176 7.86 -9.93 -4.20
C ASN A 176 6.76 -10.85 -4.75
N ASP A 177 5.95 -11.38 -3.84
CA ASP A 177 4.80 -12.22 -4.12
C ASP A 177 3.50 -11.40 -4.04
N ASP A 178 3.46 -10.49 -3.07
CA ASP A 178 2.27 -9.75 -2.67
C ASP A 178 2.48 -8.22 -2.73
N VAL A 179 1.38 -7.48 -2.63
CA VAL A 179 1.36 -6.01 -2.46
C VAL A 179 0.40 -5.68 -1.34
N ILE A 180 0.84 -4.83 -0.42
CA ILE A 180 0.07 -4.30 0.70
C ILE A 180 -0.05 -2.79 0.48
N THR A 181 -1.24 -2.25 0.64
CA THR A 181 -1.54 -0.82 0.55
C THR A 181 -2.18 -0.35 1.85
N PRO A 182 -1.38 -0.08 2.91
CA PRO A 182 -1.92 0.35 4.19
C PRO A 182 -2.89 1.53 4.04
N VAL A 183 -3.92 1.56 4.89
CA VAL A 183 -5.08 2.47 4.82
C VAL A 183 -6.02 2.21 3.66
N VAL A 184 -5.54 1.98 2.43
CA VAL A 184 -6.43 1.67 1.28
C VAL A 184 -7.06 0.30 1.45
N ASP A 185 -6.27 -0.70 1.89
CA ASP A 185 -6.74 -2.06 2.14
C ASP A 185 -7.79 -2.13 3.28
N ASP A 186 -7.85 -1.11 4.13
CA ASP A 186 -8.86 -1.00 5.21
C ASP A 186 -10.23 -0.51 4.70
N PHE A 187 -10.33 -0.11 3.42
CA PHE A 187 -11.62 0.20 2.79
C PHE A 187 -12.26 -1.04 2.19
N THR A 188 -13.43 -1.40 2.72
CA THR A 188 -14.28 -2.44 2.14
C THR A 188 -14.85 -1.96 0.81
N ALA A 189 -14.77 -2.79 -0.23
CA ALA A 189 -15.42 -2.54 -1.51
C ALA A 189 -16.91 -2.88 -1.43
N GLY A 190 -17.74 -2.06 -2.08
CA GLY A 190 -19.16 -2.34 -2.30
C GLY A 190 -19.66 -1.67 -3.57
N SER A 191 -20.91 -1.94 -3.91
CA SER A 191 -21.62 -1.21 -4.95
C SER A 191 -23.07 -0.95 -4.52
N PHE A 192 -23.65 0.08 -5.11
CA PHE A 192 -25.06 0.42 -4.93
C PHE A 192 -25.70 0.57 -6.30
N THR A 193 -26.79 -0.16 -6.53
CA THR A 193 -27.61 -0.03 -7.75
C THR A 193 -28.88 0.70 -7.40
N ASP A 194 -29.15 1.80 -8.10
CA ASP A 194 -30.39 2.55 -7.91
C ASP A 194 -31.58 1.92 -8.67
N SER A 195 -32.78 2.51 -8.51
CA SER A 195 -34.00 2.03 -9.17
C SER A 195 -33.98 2.16 -10.70
N THR A 196 -33.05 2.94 -11.26
CA THR A 196 -32.86 3.10 -12.72
C THR A 196 -31.89 2.07 -13.28
N GLY A 197 -31.25 1.27 -12.43
CA GLY A 197 -30.22 0.30 -12.81
C GLY A 197 -28.82 0.91 -12.89
N PHE A 198 -28.63 2.16 -12.46
CA PHE A 198 -27.30 2.77 -12.37
C PHE A 198 -26.56 2.17 -11.18
N GLU A 199 -25.42 1.53 -11.45
CA GLU A 199 -24.54 0.98 -10.42
C GLU A 199 -23.37 1.94 -10.12
N LEU A 200 -23.19 2.23 -8.83
CA LEU A 200 -22.10 3.04 -8.31
C LEU A 200 -21.22 2.19 -7.39
N ALA A 201 -20.01 1.91 -7.83
CA ALA A 201 -18.99 1.30 -6.99
C ALA A 201 -18.54 2.28 -5.90
N PHE A 202 -18.23 1.77 -4.72
CA PHE A 202 -17.68 2.56 -3.62
C PHE A 202 -16.70 1.78 -2.76
N ARG A 203 -15.95 2.56 -1.98
CA ARG A 203 -15.07 2.11 -0.91
C ARG A 203 -15.52 2.72 0.41
N LEU A 204 -15.63 1.90 1.44
CA LEU A 204 -16.07 2.32 2.78
C LEU A 204 -15.04 1.92 3.84
N HIS A 205 -14.47 2.91 4.52
CA HIS A 205 -13.74 2.71 5.77
C HIS A 205 -14.70 2.89 6.95
N GLN A 206 -14.61 2.00 7.93
CA GLN A 206 -15.45 2.00 9.12
C GLN A 206 -14.61 2.25 10.37
N PRO A 207 -15.05 3.08 11.32
CA PRO A 207 -14.30 3.33 12.54
C PRO A 207 -14.23 2.06 13.39
N GLU A 208 -13.08 1.80 14.01
CA GLU A 208 -12.82 0.58 14.77
C GLU A 208 -13.88 0.31 15.86
N GLY A 209 -14.35 1.36 16.54
CA GLY A 209 -15.39 1.25 17.57
C GLY A 209 -16.72 0.70 17.04
N PHE A 210 -17.08 1.01 15.79
CA PHE A 210 -18.25 0.45 15.12
C PHE A 210 -18.02 -1.02 14.76
N VAL A 211 -16.86 -1.35 14.17
CA VAL A 211 -16.51 -2.71 13.76
C VAL A 211 -16.47 -3.67 14.96
N ARG A 212 -15.91 -3.23 16.09
CA ARG A 212 -15.83 -4.04 17.32
C ARG A 212 -17.19 -4.26 17.99
N ARG A 213 -18.14 -3.34 17.83
CA ARG A 213 -19.46 -3.39 18.46
C ARG A 213 -20.55 -2.95 17.48
N PRO A 214 -20.87 -3.78 16.48
CA PRO A 214 -21.95 -3.49 15.56
C PRO A 214 -23.28 -3.39 16.33
N GLY A 215 -24.12 -2.41 15.98
CA GLY A 215 -25.42 -2.18 16.63
C GLY A 215 -25.37 -1.37 17.92
N ALA A 216 -24.19 -0.95 18.39
CA ALA A 216 -24.10 0.02 19.48
C ALA A 216 -24.80 1.34 19.08
N ALA A 217 -25.43 2.01 20.06
CA ALA A 217 -26.11 3.29 19.83
C ALA A 217 -25.16 4.46 19.52
N THR A 218 -23.85 4.25 19.64
CA THR A 218 -22.82 5.23 19.31
C THR A 218 -22.92 5.65 17.85
N ARG A 219 -23.07 6.95 17.61
CA ARG A 219 -23.07 7.54 16.28
C ARG A 219 -21.69 8.05 15.93
N TYR A 220 -21.28 7.82 14.69
CA TYR A 220 -20.03 8.33 14.13
C TYR A 220 -20.35 9.27 12.96
N PRO A 221 -19.56 10.32 12.73
CA PRO A 221 -19.66 11.13 11.51
C PRO A 221 -19.45 10.29 10.25
N LEU A 222 -20.06 10.73 9.15
CA LEU A 222 -19.78 10.23 7.80
C LEU A 222 -19.05 11.32 7.02
N VAL A 223 -17.86 11.00 6.54
CA VAL A 223 -17.13 11.79 5.56
C VAL A 223 -17.36 11.19 4.19
N VAL A 224 -17.97 11.95 3.27
CA VAL A 224 -18.13 11.56 1.87
C VAL A 224 -17.07 12.28 1.05
N THR A 225 -16.27 11.54 0.29
CA THR A 225 -15.19 12.10 -0.53
C THR A 225 -15.47 11.90 -2.00
N LEU A 226 -15.65 13.00 -2.73
CA LEU A 226 -15.91 12.98 -4.18
C LEU A 226 -14.61 13.29 -4.92
N HIS A 227 -14.19 12.38 -5.79
CA HIS A 227 -12.95 12.52 -6.57
C HIS A 227 -13.11 13.51 -7.73
N GLY A 228 -12.00 13.95 -8.33
CA GLY A 228 -12.03 14.83 -9.51
C GLY A 228 -12.31 14.05 -10.80
N GLY A 229 -12.33 14.75 -11.94
CA GLY A 229 -12.54 14.11 -13.24
C GLY A 229 -11.43 13.13 -13.65
N GLY A 230 -10.23 13.23 -13.06
CA GLY A 230 -9.10 12.35 -13.37
C GLY A 230 -9.20 10.95 -12.75
N GLU A 231 -10.14 10.74 -11.84
CA GLU A 231 -10.31 9.46 -11.13
C GLU A 231 -11.56 8.67 -11.54
N VAL A 232 -12.26 9.13 -12.59
CA VAL A 232 -13.34 8.37 -13.24
C VAL A 232 -12.74 7.09 -13.83
N ALA A 233 -13.18 5.94 -13.35
CA ALA A 233 -12.74 4.61 -13.79
C ALA A 233 -13.68 3.52 -13.22
N ASP A 234 -13.52 2.28 -13.71
CA ASP A 234 -14.37 1.13 -13.32
C ASP A 234 -13.65 0.12 -12.40
N ASN A 235 -12.50 0.51 -11.82
CA ASN A 235 -11.61 -0.39 -11.08
C ASN A 235 -11.81 -0.41 -9.55
N ASN A 236 -12.70 0.43 -9.02
CA ASN A 236 -12.97 0.66 -7.60
C ASN A 236 -11.69 0.86 -6.75
N MET A 237 -10.67 1.50 -7.32
CA MET A 237 -9.37 1.76 -6.70
C MET A 237 -8.86 3.18 -6.93
N THR A 238 -8.97 3.72 -8.14
CA THR A 238 -8.37 5.02 -8.50
C THR A 238 -8.86 6.15 -7.61
N GLN A 239 -10.12 6.12 -7.14
CA GLN A 239 -10.67 7.13 -6.24
C GLN A 239 -9.99 7.19 -4.86
N LEU A 240 -9.29 6.13 -4.45
CA LEU A 240 -8.52 6.09 -3.21
C LEU A 240 -7.03 6.40 -3.40
N THR A 241 -6.50 6.13 -4.60
CA THR A 241 -5.05 6.06 -4.83
C THR A 241 -4.49 7.23 -5.64
N ALA A 242 -5.30 7.86 -6.49
CA ALA A 242 -4.86 8.98 -7.33
C ALA A 242 -4.77 10.32 -6.58
N ASN A 243 -5.32 10.42 -5.38
CA ASN A 243 -5.09 11.52 -4.46
C ASN A 243 -5.32 11.06 -3.02
N ARG A 244 -4.97 11.89 -2.05
CA ARG A 244 -4.99 11.48 -0.64
C ARG A 244 -6.28 11.76 0.12
N VAL A 245 -7.35 12.26 -0.52
CA VAL A 245 -8.49 12.83 0.20
C VAL A 245 -9.15 11.79 1.10
N ALA A 246 -9.60 10.66 0.55
CA ALA A 246 -10.22 9.58 1.32
C ALA A 246 -9.28 9.01 2.39
N VAL A 247 -8.08 8.59 1.97
CA VAL A 247 -7.10 7.96 2.86
C VAL A 247 -6.61 8.87 3.98
N THR A 248 -6.62 10.20 3.80
CA THR A 248 -6.23 11.15 4.87
C THR A 248 -7.20 11.09 6.04
N PHE A 249 -8.51 10.96 5.79
CA PHE A 249 -9.51 10.81 6.84
C PHE A 249 -9.47 9.42 7.49
N ALA A 250 -9.05 8.39 6.76
CA ALA A 250 -8.96 7.02 7.25
C ALA A 250 -7.64 6.70 7.98
N LYS A 251 -6.65 7.60 7.98
CA LYS A 251 -5.38 7.35 8.68
C LYS A 251 -5.61 6.95 10.16
N PRO A 252 -4.89 5.95 10.69
CA PRO A 252 -5.06 5.50 12.07
C PRO A 252 -4.92 6.64 13.09
N GLU A 253 -4.00 7.59 12.88
CA GLU A 253 -3.79 8.74 13.76
C GLU A 253 -5.01 9.67 13.80
N ARG A 254 -5.70 9.82 12.66
CA ARG A 254 -6.94 10.60 12.57
C ARG A 254 -8.11 9.85 13.18
N GLN A 255 -8.28 8.59 12.84
CA GLN A 255 -9.37 7.76 13.33
C GLN A 255 -9.33 7.57 14.85
N ARG A 256 -8.13 7.53 15.46
CA ARG A 256 -7.98 7.52 16.93
C ARG A 256 -8.52 8.79 17.61
N ARG A 257 -8.37 9.95 16.97
CA ARG A 257 -8.82 11.26 17.52
C ARG A 257 -10.24 11.63 17.11
N HIS A 258 -10.63 11.25 15.90
CA HIS A 258 -11.88 11.60 15.24
C HIS A 258 -12.43 10.38 14.48
N PRO A 259 -12.93 9.36 15.18
CA PRO A 259 -13.44 8.15 14.52
C PRO A 259 -14.63 8.50 13.63
N ALA A 260 -14.56 8.12 12.36
CA ALA A 260 -15.57 8.44 11.36
C ALA A 260 -15.63 7.38 10.27
N PHE A 261 -16.81 7.21 9.68
CA PHE A 261 -16.95 6.53 8.40
C PHE A 261 -16.34 7.39 7.29
N VAL A 262 -15.68 6.76 6.33
CA VAL A 262 -15.20 7.44 5.11
C VAL A 262 -15.73 6.69 3.91
N LEU A 263 -16.62 7.33 3.14
CA LEU A 263 -17.22 6.78 1.93
C LEU A 263 -16.62 7.46 0.70
N ALA A 264 -16.00 6.65 -0.15
CA ALA A 264 -15.35 7.07 -1.40
C ALA A 264 -16.01 6.34 -2.59
N PRO A 265 -17.11 6.90 -3.14
CA PRO A 265 -17.69 6.40 -4.38
C PRO A 265 -16.77 6.65 -5.57
N GLN A 266 -16.87 5.80 -6.61
CA GLN A 266 -16.20 5.99 -7.89
C GLN A 266 -17.24 6.07 -9.00
N ILE A 267 -17.23 7.18 -9.73
CA ILE A 267 -18.06 7.31 -10.93
C ILE A 267 -17.45 6.46 -12.06
N PRO A 268 -18.25 5.60 -12.72
CA PRO A 268 -17.78 4.79 -13.84
C PRO A 268 -17.60 5.62 -15.12
N LEU A 269 -16.80 5.11 -16.05
CA LEU A 269 -16.64 5.72 -17.38
C LEU A 269 -17.95 5.65 -18.19
N PRO A 270 -18.25 6.62 -19.07
CA PRO A 270 -17.55 7.90 -19.31
C PRO A 270 -18.16 9.07 -18.49
N ALA A 271 -18.85 8.80 -17.39
CA ALA A 271 -19.68 9.79 -16.73
C ALA A 271 -18.86 10.76 -15.85
N PRO A 272 -19.17 12.07 -15.82
CA PRO A 272 -18.78 12.96 -14.73
C PRO A 272 -19.85 13.02 -13.64
N TRP A 273 -19.48 13.49 -12.45
CA TRP A 273 -20.41 13.69 -11.31
C TRP A 273 -21.67 14.49 -11.65
N THR A 274 -21.55 15.44 -12.58
CA THR A 274 -22.60 16.42 -12.89
C THR A 274 -23.41 16.06 -14.13
N ASP A 275 -23.17 14.91 -14.78
CA ASP A 275 -23.91 14.57 -15.99
C ASP A 275 -25.34 14.13 -15.63
N PRO A 276 -26.38 14.82 -16.13
CA PRO A 276 -27.76 14.43 -15.90
C PRO A 276 -28.10 13.02 -16.42
N THR A 277 -27.29 12.41 -17.29
CA THR A 277 -27.46 11.02 -17.73
C THR A 277 -27.19 10.00 -16.61
N VAL A 278 -26.27 10.32 -15.67
CA VAL A 278 -26.06 9.56 -14.41
C VAL A 278 -27.34 9.46 -13.59
N ARG A 279 -28.22 10.46 -13.72
CA ARG A 279 -29.53 10.52 -13.05
C ARG A 279 -30.63 9.69 -13.72
N THR A 280 -30.38 9.13 -14.91
CA THR A 280 -31.44 8.52 -15.74
C THR A 280 -31.15 7.11 -16.22
N GLY A 281 -30.02 6.50 -15.82
CA GLY A 281 -29.66 5.13 -16.23
C GLY A 281 -29.48 4.97 -17.75
N ARG A 282 -29.34 6.05 -18.52
CA ARG A 282 -29.16 6.02 -19.97
C ARG A 282 -27.68 6.03 -20.32
N THR A 283 -27.20 4.97 -20.95
CA THR A 283 -25.91 4.93 -21.63
C THR A 283 -25.85 6.01 -22.72
N PRO A 284 -24.86 6.92 -22.72
CA PRO A 284 -24.69 7.85 -23.81
C PRO A 284 -24.26 7.08 -25.07
N GLY A 285 -25.09 7.12 -26.11
CA GLY A 285 -24.67 6.77 -27.46
C GLY A 285 -23.50 7.65 -27.87
N SER A 286 -22.49 7.04 -28.49
CA SER A 286 -21.26 7.69 -28.98
C SER A 286 -21.58 8.98 -29.74
N GLY A 287 -21.24 10.14 -29.17
CA GLY A 287 -21.30 11.38 -29.93
C GLY A 287 -21.29 12.65 -29.10
N ARG A 288 -20.21 13.41 -29.31
CA ARG A 288 -20.05 14.87 -29.18
C ARG A 288 -19.29 15.35 -27.94
N ARG A 289 -18.03 15.68 -28.22
CA ARG A 289 -17.21 16.68 -27.51
C ARG A 289 -17.98 17.99 -27.43
N TRP A 290 -18.21 18.51 -26.22
CA TRP A 290 -18.80 19.84 -26.02
C TRP A 290 -17.81 20.81 -25.39
N SER A 291 -17.62 21.92 -26.11
CA SER A 291 -16.98 23.16 -25.67
C SER A 291 -17.97 24.04 -24.88
N ASN A 292 -17.46 24.72 -23.84
CA ASN A 292 -18.20 25.58 -22.93
C ASN A 292 -18.96 26.73 -23.63
N SER A 293 -20.24 26.92 -23.31
CA SER A 293 -20.83 28.25 -23.00
C SER A 293 -22.31 28.16 -22.58
N SER A 294 -22.61 28.84 -21.47
CA SER A 294 -23.86 29.54 -21.10
C SER A 294 -25.12 28.77 -20.62
N THR A 295 -25.50 29.07 -19.37
CA THR A 295 -26.83 28.93 -18.69
C THR A 295 -27.97 29.71 -19.39
N PRO A 296 -29.30 29.40 -19.19
CA PRO A 296 -29.96 29.39 -17.86
C PRO A 296 -31.24 28.52 -17.57
N SER A 297 -31.50 28.34 -16.27
CA SER A 297 -32.79 28.40 -15.50
C SER A 297 -33.85 27.26 -15.49
N PRO A 298 -34.68 27.17 -14.41
CA PRO A 298 -35.03 25.90 -13.74
C PRO A 298 -36.53 25.53 -13.77
N HIS A 299 -36.90 24.25 -13.53
CA HIS A 299 -38.20 23.88 -12.94
C HIS A 299 -38.23 22.47 -12.31
N SER A 300 -38.84 22.42 -11.12
CA SER A 300 -39.65 21.35 -10.50
C SER A 300 -39.01 20.05 -9.98
N ALA A 301 -39.18 19.84 -8.65
CA ALA A 301 -38.90 18.60 -7.93
C ALA A 301 -40.21 17.83 -7.63
N PRO A 302 -40.14 16.51 -7.42
CA PRO A 302 -40.94 15.90 -6.36
C PRO A 302 -40.12 15.03 -5.40
N SER A 303 -40.62 14.98 -4.16
CA SER A 303 -40.10 14.25 -3.00
C SER A 303 -40.47 12.76 -3.09
N THR A 304 -39.55 11.84 -2.80
CA THR A 304 -39.91 10.46 -2.44
C THR A 304 -38.91 9.84 -1.47
N ARG A 305 -39.46 9.05 -0.56
CA ARG A 305 -38.95 8.50 0.71
C ARG A 305 -37.91 7.39 0.48
N ILE A 306 -36.82 7.41 1.24
CA ILE A 306 -35.73 6.41 1.21
C ILE A 306 -36.20 5.09 1.85
N GLY A 307 -36.13 3.99 1.08
CA GLY A 307 -36.33 2.62 1.54
C GLY A 307 -35.05 1.98 2.08
N SER A 308 -35.23 1.03 2.99
CA SER A 308 -34.22 0.30 3.77
C SER A 308 -33.12 -0.37 2.93
N ILE A 309 -31.86 -0.20 3.35
CA ILE A 309 -30.69 -0.93 2.84
C ILE A 309 -30.69 -2.30 3.52
N SER A 310 -30.74 -3.39 2.74
CA SER A 310 -30.57 -4.76 3.25
C SER A 310 -29.17 -5.26 2.88
N SER A 311 -28.34 -5.50 3.88
CA SER A 311 -26.98 -6.02 3.71
C SER A 311 -27.04 -7.54 3.59
N ALA A 312 -26.82 -8.10 2.40
CA ALA A 312 -26.60 -9.53 2.26
C ALA A 312 -25.10 -9.83 2.37
N CYS A 313 -24.69 -10.40 3.52
CA CYS A 313 -23.40 -11.04 3.67
C CYS A 313 -23.37 -12.32 2.81
N HIS A 314 -22.43 -12.41 1.87
CA HIS A 314 -22.05 -13.69 1.30
C HIS A 314 -20.91 -14.32 2.13
N ARG A 315 -21.23 -15.43 2.78
CA ARG A 315 -20.26 -16.46 3.18
C ARG A 315 -20.66 -17.75 2.46
N ALA A 316 -19.70 -18.34 1.76
CA ALA A 316 -19.89 -19.56 1.00
C ALA A 316 -20.04 -20.79 1.91
N GLY A 317 -20.81 -21.78 1.44
CA GLY A 317 -20.72 -23.18 1.85
C GLY A 317 -21.84 -23.67 2.78
N GLU A 318 -22.91 -24.21 2.20
CA GLU A 318 -23.45 -25.57 2.44
C GLU A 318 -24.91 -25.67 1.97
N ALA A 319 -25.21 -26.76 1.26
CA ALA A 319 -26.53 -27.05 0.72
C ALA A 319 -27.45 -27.60 1.81
N SER A 320 -28.66 -27.05 1.95
CA SER A 320 -29.85 -27.84 2.26
C SER A 320 -31.14 -27.06 1.98
N SER A 321 -32.12 -27.80 1.48
CA SER A 321 -33.45 -27.43 1.03
C SER A 321 -34.38 -26.97 2.17
N THR A 322 -35.14 -25.88 1.97
CA THR A 322 -36.62 -25.83 1.98
C THR A 322 -37.14 -24.39 2.00
N CYS A 323 -38.05 -24.09 1.06
CA CYS A 323 -38.85 -22.87 1.04
C CYS A 323 -39.99 -22.95 2.06
N SER A 324 -40.29 -21.86 2.76
CA SER A 324 -41.59 -21.62 3.40
C SER A 324 -41.87 -20.11 3.46
N ARG A 325 -42.99 -19.69 2.86
CA ARG A 325 -43.45 -18.29 2.80
C ARG A 325 -44.12 -17.93 4.14
N GLY A 326 -43.66 -16.86 4.79
CA GLY A 326 -44.31 -16.22 5.94
C GLY A 326 -44.93 -14.88 5.54
N ALA A 327 -46.18 -14.64 5.96
CA ALA A 327 -47.00 -13.46 5.68
C ALA A 327 -46.49 -12.16 6.39
N PRO A 328 -46.86 -10.96 5.91
CA PRO A 328 -46.32 -9.71 6.44
C PRO A 328 -47.07 -9.21 7.69
N THR A 329 -46.32 -8.85 8.73
CA THR A 329 -46.80 -8.09 9.91
C THR A 329 -46.88 -6.58 9.61
N PRO A 330 -47.82 -5.83 10.24
CA PRO A 330 -48.09 -4.43 9.89
C PRO A 330 -47.06 -3.44 10.47
N SER A 331 -46.80 -2.37 9.70
CA SER A 331 -45.88 -1.27 9.99
C SER A 331 -46.28 -0.43 11.22
N PRO A 332 -45.31 0.07 12.03
CA PRO A 332 -45.61 1.00 13.12
C PRO A 332 -45.82 2.43 12.61
N GLN A 333 -46.79 3.14 13.21
CA GLN A 333 -47.12 4.54 12.89
C GLN A 333 -46.04 5.54 13.36
N PRO A 334 -45.88 6.70 12.68
CA PRO A 334 -44.92 7.72 13.08
C PRO A 334 -45.45 8.61 14.22
N TRP A 335 -44.56 8.95 15.15
CA TRP A 335 -44.78 9.87 16.27
C TRP A 335 -44.93 11.34 15.81
N PRO A 336 -45.68 12.20 16.54
CA PRO A 336 -45.89 13.60 16.17
C PRO A 336 -44.66 14.48 16.48
N PRO A 337 -44.49 15.62 15.80
CA PRO A 337 -43.36 16.52 16.02
C PRO A 337 -43.53 17.37 17.30
N PRO A 338 -42.43 17.75 18.00
CA PRO A 338 -42.51 18.64 19.15
C PRO A 338 -42.75 20.10 18.75
N ALA A 339 -43.52 20.79 19.58
CA ALA A 339 -43.88 22.19 19.45
C ALA A 339 -42.75 23.14 19.93
N GLY A 340 -42.67 24.31 19.28
CA GLY A 340 -42.27 25.57 19.92
C GLY A 340 -40.78 25.87 20.03
N ALA A 341 -40.21 26.57 19.05
CA ALA A 341 -39.15 27.54 19.29
C ALA A 341 -39.22 28.68 18.26
N THR A 342 -39.59 29.86 18.77
CA THR A 342 -39.69 31.14 18.08
C THR A 342 -38.34 31.61 17.52
N ARG A 343 -38.32 32.07 16.26
CA ARG A 343 -37.19 32.78 15.62
C ARG A 343 -37.21 34.28 16.01
N PRO A 344 -36.06 34.94 16.16
CA PRO A 344 -35.94 36.38 15.95
C PRO A 344 -35.39 36.72 14.54
N PRO A 345 -35.60 37.95 14.05
CA PRO A 345 -35.55 38.29 12.63
C PRO A 345 -34.16 38.62 12.09
N TRP A 346 -34.06 38.52 10.77
CA TRP A 346 -32.90 38.81 9.93
C TRP A 346 -32.86 40.30 9.57
N ALA A 347 -31.68 40.93 9.64
CA ALA A 347 -31.38 42.21 8.98
C ALA A 347 -29.89 42.26 8.63
N GLY A 348 -29.57 42.69 7.40
CA GLY A 348 -28.21 43.07 7.02
C GLY A 348 -27.71 42.48 5.70
N SER A 349 -28.17 43.07 4.59
CA SER A 349 -27.63 42.93 3.24
C SER A 349 -26.20 43.48 3.11
N HIS A 350 -25.29 42.74 2.50
CA HIS A 350 -24.17 43.33 1.75
C HIS A 350 -23.86 42.53 0.49
N THR A 351 -24.15 43.18 -0.64
CA THR A 351 -23.67 42.86 -1.98
C THR A 351 -22.19 43.22 -2.09
N SER A 352 -21.34 42.27 -2.53
CA SER A 352 -19.98 42.58 -2.98
C SER A 352 -19.80 42.10 -4.42
N ARG A 353 -19.74 43.08 -5.32
CA ARG A 353 -19.31 42.97 -6.73
C ARG A 353 -17.87 42.48 -6.78
N SER A 354 -17.62 41.50 -7.65
CA SER A 354 -16.30 41.15 -8.16
C SER A 354 -15.98 41.97 -9.41
N GLY A 355 -14.85 42.68 -9.39
CA GLY A 355 -14.19 43.30 -10.55
C GLY A 355 -12.78 42.71 -10.72
N PRO A 356 -12.18 42.79 -11.93
CA PRO A 356 -11.03 41.96 -12.32
C PRO A 356 -9.71 42.51 -11.78
N ILE A 357 -8.78 41.61 -11.44
CA ILE A 357 -7.40 41.91 -11.03
C ILE A 357 -6.48 41.69 -12.24
N THR A 358 -5.79 42.75 -12.67
CA THR A 358 -4.62 42.70 -13.57
C THR A 358 -3.32 42.62 -12.75
N PRO A 359 -2.22 42.07 -13.31
CA PRO A 359 -1.03 41.72 -12.54
C PRO A 359 -0.05 42.89 -12.44
N SER A 360 0.45 43.18 -11.24
CA SER A 360 1.62 44.05 -11.05
C SER A 360 2.86 43.20 -10.74
N THR A 361 3.85 43.32 -11.62
CA THR A 361 5.22 42.85 -11.43
C THR A 361 5.94 43.73 -10.42
N THR A 362 6.55 43.15 -9.39
CA THR A 362 7.65 43.80 -8.69
C THR A 362 8.75 42.80 -8.37
N ARG A 363 9.86 43.03 -9.08
CA ARG A 363 11.15 42.37 -9.04
C ARG A 363 11.88 42.76 -7.74
N TRP A 364 12.38 41.78 -6.99
CA TRP A 364 13.37 42.00 -5.94
C TRP A 364 14.76 41.67 -6.50
N SER A 365 15.69 42.63 -6.40
CA SER A 365 17.12 42.44 -6.68
C SER A 365 17.89 42.30 -5.36
N PRO A 366 18.94 41.45 -5.29
CA PRO A 366 19.79 41.30 -4.12
C PRO A 366 20.96 42.29 -4.14
N THR A 367 21.35 42.77 -2.97
CA THR A 367 22.57 43.55 -2.74
C THR A 367 23.79 42.63 -2.71
N ALA A 368 24.74 42.90 -3.59
CA ALA A 368 26.08 42.33 -3.60
C ALA A 368 27.00 43.06 -2.60
N ARG A 369 27.87 42.32 -1.92
CA ARG A 369 29.08 42.82 -1.27
C ARG A 369 30.28 42.32 -2.07
N ASP A 370 31.00 43.24 -2.68
CA ASP A 370 32.40 43.07 -3.08
C ASP A 370 33.27 43.85 -2.10
N GLY A 371 34.46 43.30 -1.82
CA GLY A 371 35.45 43.88 -0.94
C GLY A 371 36.67 42.96 -0.85
N SER A 372 37.42 42.90 -1.95
CA SER A 372 38.78 42.37 -2.02
C SER A 372 39.77 43.40 -1.47
N GLU A 373 40.69 43.01 -0.60
CA GLU A 373 42.13 43.33 -0.70
C GLU A 373 42.93 42.63 0.40
N SER A 374 43.92 41.84 -0.03
CA SER A 374 45.05 41.39 0.78
C SER A 374 46.23 42.33 0.55
N PRO A 375 47.13 42.47 1.55
CA PRO A 375 48.55 42.62 1.27
C PRO A 375 49.36 41.49 1.91
N ALA A 376 50.38 41.01 1.20
CA ALA A 376 51.45 40.14 1.69
C ALA A 376 52.60 41.00 2.30
N PRO A 377 53.74 40.42 2.70
CA PRO A 377 53.98 39.47 3.81
C PRO A 377 55.00 40.06 4.83
N GLY A 378 55.17 39.42 6.00
CA GLY A 378 56.22 39.84 6.94
C GLY A 378 56.51 38.87 8.07
N ARG A 379 57.68 38.22 7.95
CA ARG A 379 58.49 37.47 8.94
C ARG A 379 58.16 36.01 9.19
#